data_AF-A0A7C3URU7-F1
#
_entry.id   AF-A0A7C3URU7-F1
#
_cell.length_a   1.000
_cell.length_b   1.000
_cell.length_c   1.000
_cell.angle_alpha   90.00
_cell.angle_beta   90.00
_cell.angle_gamma   90.00
#
_symmetry.space_group_name_H-M   'P 1'
#
loop_
_entity.id
_entity.type
_entity.pdbx_description
1 polymer ?
#
loop_
_entity_poly.entity_id
_entity_poly.type
_entity_poly.pdbx_seq_one_letter_code
_entity_poly.pdbx_strand_id
1 'polypeptide(L)'
;MKEMPWGDFEYLCLHILEINGIINFSPTEKNQKGIDFCALLELDRYSLPGILLKGCRVKIVGQAKRFSREIGEGLVRNFKTFLEDVQEPKRDVIEKLPKWFKEIKSPILGIFLTTSKFTKGAIKYAQKEGIILKDGEQILEDLIKSPDSGKWVSTVENGKFIFNKNAFFDFFKNFGKEIL
;
A
#
# COMPACT_ATOMS: atom_id res chain seq x y z
N MET A 1 -8.00 -6.42 12.71
CA MET A 1 -6.65 -5.94 12.30
C MET A 1 -5.63 -5.86 13.44
N LYS A 2 -5.95 -5.45 14.68
CA LYS A 2 -4.98 -5.37 15.81
C LYS A 2 -4.28 -6.68 16.19
N GLU A 3 -4.84 -7.82 15.80
CA GLU A 3 -4.27 -9.16 16.09
C GLU A 3 -3.53 -9.77 14.89
N MET A 4 -3.58 -9.11 13.73
CA MET A 4 -2.89 -9.57 12.52
C MET A 4 -1.37 -9.38 12.68
N PRO A 5 -0.54 -10.40 12.42
CA PRO A 5 0.92 -10.25 12.39
C PRO A 5 1.37 -9.09 11.49
N TRP A 6 2.54 -8.50 11.80
CA TRP A 6 3.01 -7.32 11.06
C TRP A 6 3.24 -7.60 9.57
N GLY A 7 3.88 -8.73 9.23
CA GLY A 7 4.08 -9.13 7.84
C GLY A 7 2.77 -9.38 7.09
N ASP A 8 1.77 -9.98 7.77
CA ASP A 8 0.44 -10.20 7.16
C ASP A 8 -0.27 -8.88 6.87
N PHE A 9 -0.02 -7.82 7.64
CA PHE A 9 -0.54 -6.49 7.35
C PHE A 9 0.15 -5.85 6.14
N GLU A 10 1.45 -6.06 5.94
CA GLU A 10 2.15 -5.63 4.73
C GLU A 10 1.59 -6.33 3.49
N TYR A 11 1.31 -7.63 3.59
CA TYR A 11 0.62 -8.39 2.53
C TYR A 11 -0.79 -7.90 2.26
N LEU A 12 -1.54 -7.54 3.31
CA LEU A 12 -2.83 -6.88 3.14
C LEU A 12 -2.67 -5.57 2.36
N CYS A 13 -1.69 -4.72 2.71
CA CYS A 13 -1.45 -3.48 1.98
C CYS A 13 -1.11 -3.74 0.50
N LEU A 14 -0.35 -4.79 0.18
CA LEU A 14 -0.07 -5.18 -1.20
C LEU A 14 -1.33 -5.63 -1.95
N HIS A 15 -2.19 -6.42 -1.30
CA HIS A 15 -3.49 -6.78 -1.87
C HIS A 15 -4.40 -5.56 -2.08
N ILE A 16 -4.33 -4.54 -1.23
CA ILE A 16 -5.01 -3.26 -1.48
C ILE A 16 -4.53 -2.62 -2.79
N LEU A 17 -3.23 -2.71 -3.12
CA LEU A 17 -2.74 -2.21 -4.40
C LEU A 17 -3.30 -3.04 -5.57
N GLU A 18 -3.27 -4.36 -5.44
CA GLU A 18 -3.75 -5.31 -6.44
C GLU A 18 -5.21 -5.04 -6.83
N ILE A 19 -6.12 -4.95 -5.86
CA ILE A 19 -7.55 -4.71 -6.11
C ILE A 19 -7.83 -3.34 -6.71
N ASN A 20 -6.90 -2.38 -6.58
CA ASN A 20 -6.95 -1.07 -7.23
C ASN A 20 -6.25 -1.05 -8.61
N GLY A 21 -5.86 -2.22 -9.13
CA GLY A 21 -5.29 -2.37 -10.48
C GLY A 21 -3.79 -2.08 -10.59
N ILE A 22 -3.10 -1.88 -9.46
CA ILE A 22 -1.65 -1.70 -9.40
C ILE A 22 -0.98 -3.07 -9.56
N ILE A 23 0.13 -3.11 -10.30
CA ILE A 23 0.82 -4.34 -10.66
C ILE A 23 2.27 -4.35 -10.19
N ASN A 24 2.93 -5.49 -10.40
CA ASN A 24 4.35 -5.69 -10.17
C ASN A 24 4.77 -5.11 -8.82
N PHE A 25 4.12 -5.57 -7.77
CA PHE A 25 4.34 -5.13 -6.42
C PHE A 25 5.11 -6.19 -5.65
N SER A 26 5.93 -5.74 -4.70
CA SER A 26 6.68 -6.65 -3.84
C SER A 26 6.96 -5.97 -2.49
N PRO A 27 7.03 -6.75 -1.41
CA PRO A 27 7.61 -6.25 -0.17
C PRO A 27 9.08 -5.89 -0.42
N THR A 28 9.61 -5.00 0.41
CA THR A 28 11.05 -4.73 0.45
C THR A 28 11.74 -5.61 1.48
N GLU A 29 13.07 -5.66 1.45
CA GLU A 29 13.83 -6.29 2.52
C GLU A 29 13.53 -5.64 3.87
N LYS A 30 13.60 -6.42 4.96
CA LYS A 30 13.40 -5.88 6.31
C LYS A 30 14.40 -4.76 6.59
N ASN A 31 13.93 -3.73 7.32
CA ASN A 31 14.71 -2.55 7.69
C ASN A 31 15.13 -1.66 6.51
N GLN A 32 14.30 -1.59 5.47
CA GLN A 32 14.55 -0.75 4.29
C GLN A 32 14.19 0.73 4.54
N LYS A 33 14.77 1.31 5.58
CA LYS A 33 14.60 2.71 5.99
C LYS A 33 13.16 3.21 5.89
N GLY A 34 12.20 2.45 6.41
CA GLY A 34 10.79 2.87 6.44
C GLY A 34 10.03 2.78 5.11
N ILE A 35 10.63 2.25 4.05
CA ILE A 35 9.91 1.75 2.87
C ILE A 35 9.60 0.29 3.17
N ASP A 36 8.33 -0.08 3.10
CA ASP A 36 7.87 -1.44 3.40
C ASP A 36 7.59 -2.21 2.09
N PHE A 37 7.18 -1.53 1.02
CA PHE A 37 6.93 -2.15 -0.28
C PHE A 37 7.18 -1.22 -1.48
N CYS A 38 7.26 -1.83 -2.67
CA CYS A 38 7.31 -1.16 -3.96
C CYS A 38 6.21 -1.68 -4.88
N ALA A 39 5.72 -0.84 -5.81
CA ALA A 39 4.75 -1.24 -6.83
C ALA A 39 4.88 -0.42 -8.12
N LEU A 40 4.17 -0.84 -9.16
CA LEU A 40 4.11 -0.15 -10.45
C LEU A 40 2.66 0.10 -10.86
N LEU A 41 2.33 1.36 -11.09
CA LEU A 41 1.09 1.78 -11.71
C LEU A 41 1.31 1.98 -13.22
N GLU A 42 0.54 1.27 -14.04
CA GLU A 42 0.50 1.46 -15.48
C GLU A 42 -0.79 2.18 -15.87
N LEU A 43 -0.67 3.43 -16.34
CA LEU A 43 -1.83 4.30 -16.58
C LEU A 43 -2.58 3.96 -17.89
N ASP A 44 -1.94 3.24 -18.80
CA ASP A 44 -2.55 2.78 -20.05
C ASP A 44 -3.53 1.61 -19.86
N ARG A 45 -3.55 0.98 -18.68
CA ARG A 45 -4.57 0.00 -18.28
C ARG A 45 -5.91 0.65 -17.95
N TYR A 46 -5.95 1.97 -17.77
CA TYR A 46 -7.17 2.73 -17.54
C TYR A 46 -7.66 3.33 -18.86
N SER A 47 -8.98 3.39 -19.04
CA SER A 47 -9.63 3.97 -20.23
C SER A 47 -9.53 5.50 -20.25
N LEU A 48 -8.31 6.02 -20.26
CA LEU A 48 -8.01 7.45 -20.25
C LEU A 48 -7.56 7.91 -21.66
N PRO A 49 -7.66 9.21 -21.99
CA PRO A 49 -7.30 9.73 -23.32
C PRO A 49 -5.86 9.39 -23.71
N GLY A 50 -5.71 8.64 -24.82
CA GLY A 50 -4.48 7.92 -25.16
C GLY A 50 -3.23 8.74 -25.52
N ILE A 51 -3.34 10.06 -25.74
CA ILE A 51 -2.18 10.87 -26.13
C ILE A 51 -1.25 11.21 -24.94
N LEU A 52 -1.78 11.26 -23.72
CA LEU A 52 -1.01 11.65 -22.53
C LEU A 52 -0.49 10.45 -21.72
N LEU A 53 -1.15 9.30 -21.81
CA LEU A 53 -0.99 8.23 -20.81
C LEU A 53 -0.56 6.87 -21.39
N LYS A 54 -0.48 6.73 -22.72
CA LYS A 54 0.00 5.49 -23.35
C LYS A 54 1.45 5.20 -22.93
N GLY A 55 1.69 4.05 -22.30
CA GLY A 55 2.99 3.68 -21.76
C GLY A 55 3.44 4.51 -20.55
N CYS A 56 2.57 5.36 -19.98
CA CYS A 56 2.89 6.13 -18.80
C CYS A 56 2.86 5.20 -17.58
N ARG A 57 4.02 5.10 -16.93
CA ARG A 57 4.26 4.28 -15.76
C ARG A 57 4.63 5.16 -14.59
N VAL A 58 4.18 4.79 -13.41
CA VAL A 58 4.52 5.46 -12.16
C VAL A 58 4.94 4.42 -11.14
N LYS A 59 6.15 4.59 -10.62
CA LYS A 59 6.65 3.77 -9.52
C LYS A 59 6.02 4.22 -8.22
N ILE A 60 5.71 3.28 -7.34
CA ILE A 60 5.15 3.55 -6.01
C ILE A 60 6.11 3.00 -4.98
N VAL A 61 6.46 3.82 -3.99
CA VAL A 61 7.03 3.34 -2.72
C VAL A 61 6.00 3.54 -1.63
N GLY A 62 5.90 2.57 -0.73
CA GLY A 62 4.92 2.66 0.33
C GLY A 62 5.43 2.31 1.70
N GLN A 63 4.77 2.90 2.69
CA GLN A 63 4.94 2.60 4.10
C GLN A 63 3.60 2.10 4.67
N ALA A 64 3.65 1.00 5.42
CA ALA A 64 2.53 0.39 6.11
C ALA A 64 2.74 0.51 7.62
N LYS A 65 1.78 1.10 8.34
CA LYS A 65 1.81 1.15 9.81
C LYS A 65 0.52 0.62 10.44
N ARG A 66 0.64 -0.46 11.19
CA ARG A 66 -0.45 -0.99 11.99
C ARG A 66 -0.46 -0.34 13.38
N PHE A 67 -1.11 0.81 13.52
CA PHE A 67 -1.16 1.58 14.77
C PHE A 67 -2.56 1.60 15.37
N SER A 68 -2.63 1.77 16.70
CA SER A 68 -3.87 2.04 17.43
C SER A 68 -4.13 3.52 17.63
N ARG A 69 -3.08 4.35 17.57
CA ARG A 69 -3.12 5.81 17.70
C ARG A 69 -3.06 6.48 16.33
N GLU A 70 -3.53 7.71 16.25
CA GLU A 70 -3.45 8.50 15.02
C GLU A 70 -1.99 8.70 14.59
N ILE A 71 -1.78 8.71 13.28
CA ILE A 71 -0.49 9.02 12.66
C ILE A 71 -0.33 10.54 12.64
N GLY A 72 0.65 11.03 13.40
CA GLY A 72 1.03 12.43 13.43
C GLY A 72 1.92 12.84 12.25
N GLU A 73 2.02 14.15 12.04
CA GLU A 73 2.78 14.75 10.93
C GLU A 73 4.25 14.31 10.90
N GLY A 74 4.88 14.14 12.07
CA GLY A 74 6.28 13.73 12.16
C GLY A 74 6.57 12.38 11.50
N LEU A 75 5.63 11.42 11.56
CA LEU A 75 5.80 10.13 10.87
C LEU A 75 5.70 10.27 9.35
N VAL A 76 4.80 11.13 8.86
CA VAL A 76 4.67 11.41 7.43
C VAL A 76 5.89 12.17 6.91
N ARG A 77 6.45 13.09 7.70
CA ARG A 77 7.72 13.78 7.40
C ARG A 77 8.88 12.79 7.27
N ASN A 78 8.99 11.86 8.21
CA ASN A 78 10.02 10.83 8.12
C ASN A 78 9.87 9.99 6.84
N PHE A 79 8.64 9.61 6.49
CA PHE A 79 8.37 8.93 5.23
C PHE A 79 8.75 9.77 4.00
N LYS A 80 8.48 11.09 4.01
CA LYS A 80 8.89 11.99 2.93
C LYS A 80 10.40 11.98 2.73
N THR A 81 11.19 12.02 3.80
CA THR A 81 12.65 11.92 3.70
C THR A 81 13.10 10.63 3.04
N PHE A 82 12.44 9.50 3.35
CA PHE A 82 12.76 8.22 2.70
C PHE A 82 12.32 8.18 1.23
N LEU A 83 11.17 8.78 0.91
CA LEU A 83 10.72 8.96 -0.47
C LEU A 83 11.71 9.81 -1.28
N GLU A 84 12.23 10.89 -0.70
CA GLU A 84 13.28 11.73 -1.30
C GLU A 84 14.55 10.94 -1.55
N ASP A 85 14.99 10.09 -0.61
CA ASP A 85 16.17 9.24 -0.79
C ASP A 85 16.03 8.24 -1.96
N VAL A 86 14.80 7.92 -2.37
CA VAL A 86 14.53 7.09 -3.57
C VAL A 86 14.41 7.93 -4.83
N GLN A 87 13.80 9.12 -4.74
CA GLN A 87 13.66 10.07 -5.86
C GLN A 87 15.01 10.65 -6.27
N GLU A 88 15.85 10.98 -5.29
CA GLU A 88 17.24 11.40 -5.41
C GLU A 88 18.13 10.26 -4.90
N PRO A 89 18.40 9.27 -5.75
CA PRO A 89 18.82 7.93 -5.34
C PRO A 89 20.09 7.94 -4.49
N LYS A 90 19.94 7.72 -3.18
CA LYS A 90 21.06 7.38 -2.29
C LYS A 90 21.41 5.92 -2.47
N ARG A 91 22.70 5.63 -2.67
CA ARG A 91 23.19 4.29 -3.03
C ARG A 91 22.70 3.19 -2.09
N ASP A 92 22.74 3.46 -0.79
CA ASP A 92 22.35 2.50 0.26
C ASP A 92 20.84 2.25 0.35
N VAL A 93 20.01 3.17 -0.13
CA VAL A 93 18.57 2.99 -0.25
C VAL A 93 18.25 2.20 -1.52
N ILE A 94 18.81 2.61 -2.65
CA ILE A 94 18.51 1.98 -3.94
C ILE A 94 18.95 0.53 -3.99
N GLU A 95 20.15 0.16 -3.50
CA GLU A 95 20.69 -1.19 -3.64
C GLU A 95 19.73 -2.29 -3.15
N LYS A 96 19.01 -2.00 -2.07
CA LYS A 96 18.05 -2.89 -1.40
C LYS A 96 16.63 -2.86 -1.99
N LEU A 97 16.37 -2.01 -2.99
CA LEU A 97 15.10 -2.04 -3.72
C LEU A 97 15.08 -3.17 -4.76
N PRO A 98 13.89 -3.69 -5.11
CA PRO A 98 13.75 -4.75 -6.11
C PRO A 98 14.40 -4.38 -7.45
N LYS A 99 15.01 -5.36 -8.13
CA LYS A 99 15.71 -5.16 -9.41
C LYS A 99 14.82 -4.46 -10.45
N TRP A 100 13.59 -4.95 -10.61
CA TRP A 100 12.62 -4.38 -11.54
C TRP A 100 12.30 -2.90 -11.25
N PHE A 101 12.28 -2.51 -9.97
CA PHE A 101 11.97 -1.13 -9.55
C PHE A 101 13.12 -0.16 -9.89
N LYS A 102 14.36 -0.65 -9.80
CA LYS A 102 15.57 0.11 -10.12
C LYS A 102 15.70 0.37 -11.62
N GLU A 103 15.34 -0.61 -12.44
CA GLU A 103 15.51 -0.56 -13.89
C GLU A 103 14.48 0.34 -14.58
N ILE A 104 13.27 0.47 -14.02
CA ILE A 104 12.21 1.31 -14.57
C ILE A 104 12.52 2.80 -14.34
N LYS A 105 12.63 3.54 -15.44
CA LYS A 105 12.77 5.01 -15.46
C LYS A 105 11.40 5.66 -15.52
N SER A 106 10.82 5.90 -14.34
CA SER A 106 9.50 6.52 -14.19
C SER A 106 9.44 7.36 -12.91
N PRO A 107 8.54 8.36 -12.85
CA PRO A 107 8.29 9.12 -11.62
C PRO A 107 7.93 8.20 -10.46
N ILE A 108 8.26 8.63 -9.24
CA ILE A 108 7.97 7.88 -8.00
C ILE A 108 6.94 8.65 -7.18
N LEU A 109 5.86 7.97 -6.81
CA LEU A 109 4.87 8.42 -5.85
C LEU A 109 5.05 7.71 -4.50
N GLY A 110 4.77 8.44 -3.42
CA GLY A 110 4.70 7.87 -2.08
C GLY A 110 3.27 7.58 -1.67
N ILE A 111 3.05 6.42 -1.04
CA ILE A 111 1.80 6.08 -0.38
C ILE A 111 2.03 5.65 1.08
N PHE A 112 1.19 6.13 1.99
CA PHE A 112 1.24 5.77 3.41
C PHE A 112 -0.08 5.12 3.80
N LEU A 113 -0.03 3.84 4.18
CA LEU A 113 -1.18 3.07 4.63
C LEU A 113 -1.12 2.84 6.14
N THR A 114 -2.25 2.97 6.82
CA THR A 114 -2.35 2.70 8.25
C THR A 114 -3.70 2.11 8.65
N THR A 115 -3.73 1.32 9.72
CA THR A 115 -4.99 0.86 10.32
C THR A 115 -5.68 1.90 11.20
N SER A 116 -4.99 2.99 11.54
CA SER A 116 -5.54 4.11 12.33
C SER A 116 -5.94 5.27 11.43
N LYS A 117 -6.22 6.44 12.02
CA LYS A 117 -6.47 7.69 11.29
C LYS A 117 -5.20 8.54 11.22
N PHE A 118 -5.20 9.56 10.35
CA PHE A 118 -4.16 10.58 10.31
C PHE A 118 -4.63 11.84 11.04
N THR A 119 -3.73 12.52 11.74
CA THR A 119 -4.05 13.83 12.31
C THR A 119 -4.26 14.87 11.21
N LYS A 120 -4.97 15.97 11.51
CA LYS A 120 -5.16 17.08 10.56
C LYS A 120 -3.83 17.64 10.02
N GLY A 121 -2.79 17.71 10.86
CA GLY A 121 -1.45 18.16 10.45
C GLY A 121 -0.80 17.20 9.46
N ALA A 122 -0.89 15.89 9.72
CA ALA A 122 -0.39 14.85 8.82
C ALA A 122 -1.08 14.91 7.44
N ILE A 123 -2.41 15.08 7.41
CA ILE A 123 -3.17 15.20 6.16
C ILE A 123 -2.74 16.43 5.37
N LYS A 124 -2.70 17.61 6.02
CA LYS A 124 -2.28 18.86 5.35
C LYS A 124 -0.86 18.76 4.80
N TYR A 125 0.04 18.17 5.55
CA TYR A 125 1.42 17.98 5.12
C TYR A 125 1.51 17.02 3.93
N ALA A 126 0.86 15.86 4.01
CA ALA A 126 0.85 14.88 2.91
C ALA A 126 0.28 15.47 1.62
N GLN A 127 -0.80 16.23 1.70
CA GLN A 127 -1.39 16.93 0.54
C GLN A 127 -0.41 17.92 -0.09
N LYS A 128 0.30 18.69 0.73
CA LYS A 128 1.32 19.63 0.26
C LYS A 128 2.47 18.92 -0.46
N GLU A 129 2.90 17.78 0.05
CA GLU A 129 4.07 17.04 -0.45
C GLU A 129 3.71 15.98 -1.52
N GLY A 130 2.44 15.86 -1.91
CA GLY A 130 1.98 14.88 -2.90
C GLY A 130 2.06 13.42 -2.43
N ILE A 131 1.93 13.17 -1.11
CA ILE A 131 1.89 11.82 -0.54
C ILE A 131 0.44 11.35 -0.45
N ILE A 132 0.17 10.16 -0.98
CA ILE A 132 -1.15 9.52 -0.88
C ILE A 132 -1.28 8.91 0.52
N LEU A 133 -2.39 9.19 1.20
CA LEU A 133 -2.71 8.61 2.49
C LEU A 133 -3.89 7.63 2.36
N LYS A 134 -3.79 6.48 3.01
CA LYS A 134 -4.90 5.52 3.16
C LYS A 134 -5.05 5.11 4.62
N ASP A 135 -6.18 5.43 5.21
CA ASP A 135 -6.48 5.11 6.61
C ASP A 135 -7.27 3.80 6.76
N GLY A 136 -7.55 3.42 8.01
CA GLY A 136 -8.23 2.16 8.30
C GLY A 136 -9.65 2.07 7.74
N GLU A 137 -10.37 3.19 7.61
CA GLU A 137 -11.72 3.22 7.04
C GLU A 137 -11.64 3.00 5.53
N GLN A 138 -10.73 3.71 4.85
CA GLN A 138 -10.50 3.55 3.41
C GLN A 138 -9.95 2.16 3.05
N ILE A 139 -9.11 1.56 3.91
CA ILE A 139 -8.65 0.17 3.71
C ILE A 139 -9.83 -0.80 3.82
N LEU A 140 -10.72 -0.59 4.80
CA LEU A 140 -11.90 -1.45 4.97
C LEU A 140 -12.85 -1.35 3.77
N GLU A 141 -13.08 -0.14 3.24
CA GLU A 141 -13.90 0.05 2.04
C GLU A 141 -13.38 -0.73 0.83
N ASP A 142 -12.06 -0.71 0.62
CA ASP A 142 -11.42 -1.47 -0.44
C ASP A 142 -11.56 -2.98 -0.23
N LEU A 143 -11.35 -3.47 1.01
CA LEU A 143 -11.52 -4.89 1.33
C LEU A 143 -12.95 -5.39 1.13
N ILE A 144 -13.96 -4.55 1.39
CA ILE A 144 -15.36 -4.89 1.14
C ILE A 144 -15.63 -4.97 -0.37
N LYS A 145 -14.99 -4.11 -1.17
CA LYS A 145 -15.08 -4.11 -2.64
C LYS A 145 -14.19 -5.16 -3.30
N SER A 146 -13.33 -5.84 -2.54
CA SER A 146 -12.45 -6.87 -3.07
C SER A 146 -13.27 -8.02 -3.68
N PRO A 147 -12.89 -8.56 -4.86
CA PRO A 147 -13.51 -9.76 -5.41
C PRO A 147 -13.34 -10.98 -4.48
N ASP A 148 -12.36 -10.94 -3.58
CA ASP A 148 -12.10 -11.98 -2.59
C ASP A 148 -12.89 -11.81 -1.28
N SER A 149 -13.66 -10.72 -1.13
CA SER A 149 -14.42 -10.42 0.09
C SER A 149 -15.31 -11.59 0.55
N GLY A 150 -15.90 -12.34 -0.38
CA GLY A 150 -16.73 -13.52 -0.10
C GLY A 150 -15.98 -14.68 0.59
N LYS A 151 -14.64 -14.68 0.58
CA LYS A 151 -13.82 -15.70 1.27
C LYS A 151 -13.81 -15.50 2.79
N TRP A 152 -14.06 -14.28 3.27
CA TRP A 152 -14.04 -13.94 4.70
C TRP A 152 -15.25 -13.14 5.19
N VAL A 153 -16.14 -12.73 4.30
CA VAL A 153 -17.45 -12.17 4.62
C VAL A 153 -18.52 -13.08 4.03
N SER A 154 -19.44 -13.54 4.88
CA SER A 154 -20.61 -14.31 4.45
C SER A 154 -21.89 -13.60 4.86
N THR A 155 -22.95 -13.74 4.07
CA THR A 155 -24.28 -13.22 4.40
C THR A 155 -25.11 -14.35 5.00
N VAL A 156 -25.74 -14.11 6.15
CA VAL A 156 -26.75 -15.03 6.72
C VAL A 156 -28.16 -14.56 6.40
N GLU A 157 -29.13 -15.46 6.59
CA GLU A 157 -30.55 -15.10 6.58
C GLU A 157 -30.79 -13.86 7.46
N ASN A 158 -31.55 -12.90 6.92
CA ASN A 158 -31.79 -11.54 7.45
C ASN A 158 -30.74 -10.46 7.10
N GLY A 159 -29.85 -10.70 6.13
CA GLY A 159 -28.97 -9.64 5.59
C GLY A 159 -27.86 -9.19 6.53
N LYS A 160 -27.58 -9.95 7.60
CA LYS A 160 -26.42 -9.72 8.47
C LYS A 160 -25.17 -10.28 7.81
N PHE A 161 -24.09 -9.51 7.85
CA PHE A 161 -22.76 -9.98 7.44
C PHE A 161 -22.04 -10.62 8.62
N ILE A 162 -21.47 -11.81 8.39
CA ILE A 162 -20.57 -12.50 9.31
C ILE A 162 -19.15 -12.41 8.75
N PHE A 163 -18.26 -11.86 9.56
CA PHE A 163 -16.82 -11.80 9.26
C PHE A 163 -16.09 -13.01 9.86
N ASN A 164 -15.52 -13.85 9.01
CA ASN A 164 -14.66 -14.95 9.41
C ASN A 164 -13.20 -14.47 9.54
N LYS A 165 -12.82 -14.13 10.77
CA LYS A 165 -11.48 -13.64 11.10
C LYS A 165 -10.36 -14.62 10.76
N ASN A 166 -10.58 -15.92 10.96
CA ASN A 166 -9.55 -16.93 10.69
C ASN A 166 -9.31 -17.06 9.18
N ALA A 167 -10.39 -17.15 8.40
CA ALA A 167 -10.30 -17.15 6.94
C ALA A 167 -9.60 -15.88 6.40
N PHE A 168 -9.88 -14.73 7.00
CA PHE A 168 -9.20 -13.48 6.66
C PHE A 168 -7.69 -13.53 6.94
N PHE A 169 -7.27 -14.03 8.10
CA PHE A 169 -5.83 -14.14 8.43
C PHE A 169 -5.12 -15.20 7.58
N ASP A 170 -5.75 -16.35 7.37
CA ASP A 170 -5.20 -17.42 6.54
C ASP A 170 -5.04 -16.97 5.09
N PHE A 171 -5.98 -16.16 4.56
CA PHE A 171 -5.88 -15.57 3.24
C PHE A 171 -4.61 -14.74 3.08
N PHE A 172 -4.37 -13.74 3.94
CA PHE A 172 -3.19 -12.86 3.79
C PHE A 172 -1.87 -13.56 4.09
N LYS A 173 -1.89 -14.53 5.00
CA LYS A 173 -0.73 -15.39 5.23
C LYS A 173 -0.36 -16.21 4.00
N ASN A 174 -1.35 -16.69 3.23
CA ASN A 174 -1.11 -17.45 2.02
C ASN A 174 -0.79 -16.54 0.82
N PHE A 175 -1.46 -15.41 0.69
CA PHE A 175 -1.13 -14.38 -0.30
C PHE A 175 0.35 -13.98 -0.22
N GLY A 176 0.87 -13.78 0.99
CA GLY A 176 2.28 -13.52 1.21
C GLY A 176 3.23 -14.60 0.71
N LYS A 177 2.80 -15.87 0.62
CA LYS A 177 3.61 -16.96 0.05
C LYS A 177 3.54 -17.02 -1.47
N GLU A 178 2.50 -16.47 -2.08
CA GLU A 178 2.30 -16.49 -3.54
C GLU A 178 3.10 -15.38 -4.24
N ILE A 179 3.38 -14.29 -3.53
CA ILE A 179 4.06 -13.10 -4.07
C ILE A 179 5.55 -13.00 -3.70
N LEU A 180 6.07 -13.97 -2.94
CA LEU A 180 7.50 -14.12 -2.59
C LEU A 180 8.16 -15.20 -3.44
#